data_AF-A0A2D8RFI0-F1
#
_entry.id   AF-A0A2D8RFI0-F1
#
_cell.length_a   1.000
_cell.length_b   1.000
_cell.length_c   1.000
_cell.angle_alpha   90.00
_cell.angle_beta   90.00
_cell.angle_gamma   90.00
#
_symmetry.space_group_name_H-M   'P 1'
#
loop_
_entity.id
_entity.type
_entity.pdbx_description
1 polymer ?
#
loop_
_entity_poly.entity_id
_entity_poly.type
_entity_poly.pdbx_seq_one_letter_code
_entity_poly.pdbx_strand_id
1 'polypeptide(L)'
;MGLAVVAFTFAALALYLAQLRQAPDTIHHDLWEQPAEVAAQRPVAPTSWSFDFAPISAILQNVRVDEQGRLVLEPYLARVLEGATSILPTDLDDANLERLAQLIDIEMPGLAGETLSKLLVNHYRYRQAANAAGQASAATDSRATLENDIALKRKFFDEATVQAVFGKGIMLKSYLLARRAVNEDDALDEKQKKLRLAELSARYNQILPSQD
;
A
#
# COMPACT_ATOMS: atom_id res chain seq x y z
N MET A 1 36.81 4.81 64.76
CA MET A 1 36.46 5.86 63.78
C MET A 1 37.19 5.56 62.48
N GLY A 2 36.48 5.42 61.36
CA GLY A 2 37.04 5.14 60.05
C GLY A 2 36.52 3.83 59.47
N LEU A 3 36.02 3.86 58.22
CA LEU A 3 35.39 2.77 57.45
C LEU A 3 33.88 2.56 57.63
N ALA A 4 33.07 3.62 57.50
CA ALA A 4 31.63 3.45 57.25
C ALA A 4 31.03 4.44 56.24
N VAL A 5 31.85 5.26 55.56
CA VAL A 5 31.34 6.34 54.68
C VAL A 5 31.63 6.11 53.19
N VAL A 6 32.45 5.12 52.82
CA VAL A 6 32.87 4.92 51.41
C VAL A 6 32.02 3.90 50.64
N ALA A 7 31.23 3.05 51.31
CA ALA A 7 30.42 2.04 50.64
C ALA A 7 29.06 2.55 50.10
N PHE A 8 28.55 3.67 50.63
CA PHE A 8 27.22 4.17 50.25
C PHE A 8 27.22 5.06 49.00
N THR A 9 28.38 5.59 48.59
CA THR A 9 28.47 6.47 47.41
C THR A 9 28.56 5.68 46.11
N PHE A 10 29.17 4.50 46.10
CA PHE A 10 29.24 3.65 44.90
C PHE A 10 27.90 3.01 44.54
N ALA A 11 27.09 2.62 45.53
CA ALA A 11 25.76 2.06 45.28
C ALA A 11 24.81 3.11 44.69
N ALA A 12 24.84 4.35 45.19
CA ALA A 12 24.04 5.45 44.66
C ALA A 12 24.50 5.88 43.25
N LEU A 13 25.81 5.89 42.98
CA LEU A 13 26.34 6.20 41.64
C LEU A 13 26.03 5.08 40.64
N ALA A 14 26.10 3.82 41.05
CA ALA A 14 25.72 2.68 40.20
C ALA A 14 24.22 2.66 39.91
N LEU A 15 23.36 3.02 40.88
CA LEU A 15 21.92 3.16 40.66
C LEU A 15 21.59 4.36 39.76
N TYR A 16 22.28 5.48 39.95
CA TYR A 16 22.13 6.68 39.12
C TYR A 16 22.60 6.44 37.68
N LEU A 17 23.72 5.74 37.48
CA LEU A 17 24.21 5.34 36.16
C LEU A 17 23.36 4.24 35.52
N ALA A 18 22.73 3.35 36.31
CA ALA A 18 21.76 2.37 35.82
C ALA A 18 20.43 3.00 35.40
N GLN A 19 19.97 4.04 36.11
CA GLN A 19 18.82 4.87 35.68
C GLN A 19 19.14 5.64 34.40
N LEU A 20 20.37 6.11 34.21
CA LEU A 20 20.81 6.75 32.95
C LEU A 20 21.00 5.75 31.79
N ARG A 21 21.00 4.44 32.05
CA ARG A 21 21.16 3.37 31.03
C ARG A 21 19.82 2.79 30.57
N GLN A 22 18.71 3.24 31.13
CA GLN A 22 17.35 2.92 30.69
C GLN A 22 16.64 4.17 30.20
N ALA A 23 17.21 4.85 29.21
CA ALA A 23 16.34 5.40 28.18
C ALA A 23 16.00 4.21 27.28
N PRO A 24 14.73 3.74 27.20
CA PRO A 24 14.35 3.02 26.00
C PRO A 24 14.76 3.91 24.82
N ASP A 25 15.34 3.34 23.78
CA ASP A 25 15.38 3.97 22.46
C ASP A 25 13.91 4.22 22.10
N THR A 26 13.37 5.35 22.56
CA THR A 26 12.19 5.95 21.97
C THR A 26 12.71 6.41 20.63
N ILE A 27 12.58 5.54 19.64
CA ILE A 27 12.57 5.96 18.26
C ILE A 27 11.47 7.03 18.21
N HIS A 28 11.87 8.28 18.27
CA HIS A 28 11.01 9.41 17.96
C HIS A 28 10.78 9.34 16.45
N HIS A 29 9.92 8.40 16.04
CA HIS A 29 9.14 8.61 14.85
C HIS A 29 8.33 9.88 15.13
N ASP A 30 8.37 10.86 14.22
CA ASP A 30 7.47 11.99 14.23
C ASP A 30 6.04 11.44 14.19
N LEU A 31 5.49 11.15 15.37
CA LEU A 31 4.18 10.52 15.51
C LEU A 31 3.17 11.47 14.88
N TRP A 32 2.31 10.94 14.02
CA TRP A 32 1.21 11.73 13.49
C TRP A 32 0.39 12.32 14.65
N GLU A 33 0.30 13.65 14.70
CA GLU A 33 -0.52 14.38 15.65
C GLU A 33 -1.83 14.81 14.97
N GLN A 34 -2.95 14.51 15.62
CA GLN A 34 -4.25 14.94 15.11
C GLN A 34 -4.33 16.48 15.12
N PRO A 35 -4.78 17.11 14.01
CA PRO A 35 -5.00 18.55 13.99
C PRO A 35 -5.94 19.00 15.12
N ALA A 36 -5.58 20.07 15.82
CA ALA A 36 -6.28 20.52 17.04
C ALA A 36 -7.76 20.86 16.78
N GLU A 37 -8.06 21.35 15.57
CA GLU A 37 -9.41 21.70 15.11
C GLU A 37 -10.32 20.46 15.06
N VAL A 38 -9.76 19.30 14.72
CA VAL A 38 -10.48 18.03 14.61
C VAL A 38 -10.49 17.29 15.93
N ALA A 39 -9.40 17.37 16.71
CA ALA A 39 -9.27 16.71 18.01
C ALA A 39 -10.39 17.10 18.99
N ALA A 40 -10.86 18.37 18.92
CA ALA A 40 -11.97 18.86 19.73
C ALA A 40 -13.33 18.23 19.37
N GLN A 41 -13.49 17.75 18.14
CA GLN A 41 -14.78 17.25 17.61
C GLN A 41 -14.82 15.72 17.48
N ARG A 42 -13.68 15.09 17.18
CA ARG A 42 -13.53 13.65 16.96
C ARG A 42 -12.20 13.17 17.54
N PRO A 43 -12.10 12.96 18.86
CA PRO A 43 -10.86 12.50 19.46
C PRO A 43 -10.54 11.08 18.96
N VAL A 44 -9.42 10.93 18.26
CA VAL A 44 -8.84 9.62 17.97
C VAL A 44 -7.90 9.28 19.12
N ALA A 45 -8.26 8.31 19.96
CA ALA A 45 -7.45 7.95 21.14
C ALA A 45 -6.02 7.54 20.72
N PRO A 46 -4.95 8.17 21.24
CA PRO A 46 -3.57 7.92 20.80
C PRO A 46 -2.95 6.60 21.30
N THR A 47 -3.66 5.82 22.11
CA THR A 47 -3.07 4.67 22.80
C THR A 47 -3.42 3.35 22.09
N SER A 48 -2.35 2.57 21.80
CA SER A 48 -2.29 1.22 21.21
C SER A 48 -2.54 1.07 19.71
N TRP A 49 -1.86 1.87 18.87
CA TRP A 49 -1.82 1.60 17.43
C TRP A 49 -0.72 0.59 17.11
N SER A 50 -0.97 -0.29 16.15
CA SER A 50 0.05 -1.21 15.64
C SER A 50 0.85 -0.62 14.47
N PHE A 51 0.55 0.60 14.03
CA PHE A 51 1.19 1.26 12.89
C PHE A 51 1.41 2.77 13.13
N ASP A 52 2.37 3.34 12.41
CA ASP A 52 2.62 4.78 12.32
C ASP A 52 1.91 5.36 11.08
N PHE A 53 1.06 6.38 11.28
CA PHE A 53 0.28 6.99 10.20
C PHE A 53 1.03 8.09 9.44
N ALA A 54 2.04 8.73 10.03
CA ALA A 54 2.78 9.83 9.39
C ALA A 54 3.37 9.45 8.01
N PRO A 55 4.09 8.32 7.85
CA PRO A 55 4.62 7.93 6.55
C PRO A 55 3.52 7.54 5.54
N ILE A 56 2.36 7.10 6.02
CA ILE A 56 1.20 6.76 5.18
C ILE A 56 0.59 8.05 4.63
N SER A 57 0.31 9.01 5.51
CA SER A 57 -0.19 10.34 5.18
C SER A 57 0.64 11.01 4.08
N ALA A 58 1.97 11.03 4.24
CA ALA A 58 2.88 11.60 3.25
C ALA A 58 2.74 10.98 1.84
N ILE A 59 2.45 9.68 1.75
CA ILE A 59 2.19 9.00 0.48
C ILE A 59 0.81 9.39 -0.07
N LEU A 60 -0.22 9.39 0.79
CA LEU A 60 -1.60 9.69 0.42
C LEU A 60 -1.79 11.13 -0.08
N GLN A 61 -0.95 12.08 0.33
CA GLN A 61 -0.97 13.46 -0.20
C GLN A 61 -0.70 13.55 -1.71
N ASN A 62 -0.19 12.49 -2.34
CA ASN A 62 0.05 12.44 -3.79
C ASN A 62 -1.20 12.10 -4.61
N VAL A 63 -2.35 11.81 -3.98
CA VAL A 63 -3.59 11.59 -4.74
C VAL A 63 -4.07 12.88 -5.39
N ARG A 64 -4.77 12.73 -6.51
CA ARG A 64 -5.40 13.85 -7.22
C ARG A 64 -6.89 13.90 -6.90
N VAL A 65 -7.39 15.12 -6.74
CA VAL A 65 -8.80 15.43 -6.53
C VAL A 65 -9.26 16.34 -7.67
N ASP A 66 -10.44 16.07 -8.22
CA ASP A 66 -11.02 16.88 -9.29
C ASP A 66 -11.63 18.20 -8.75
N GLU A 67 -12.09 19.06 -9.66
CA GLU A 67 -12.70 20.35 -9.32
C GLU A 67 -13.98 20.20 -8.47
N GLN A 68 -14.60 19.01 -8.43
CA GLN A 68 -15.78 18.70 -7.64
C GLN A 68 -15.43 18.08 -6.28
N GLY A 69 -14.16 18.00 -5.91
CA GLY A 69 -13.73 17.42 -4.65
C GLY A 69 -13.78 15.89 -4.63
N ARG A 70 -13.79 15.22 -5.79
CA ARG A 70 -13.80 13.76 -5.91
C ARG A 70 -12.41 13.22 -6.21
N LEU A 71 -12.11 12.05 -5.68
CA LEU A 71 -10.86 11.35 -5.98
C LEU A 71 -10.77 10.99 -7.47
N VAL A 72 -9.68 11.34 -8.12
CA VAL A 72 -9.42 10.99 -9.52
C VAL A 72 -8.98 9.51 -9.58
N LEU A 73 -9.83 8.67 -10.16
CA LEU A 73 -9.52 7.25 -10.37
C LEU A 73 -8.68 7.09 -11.65
N GLU A 74 -7.37 6.90 -11.48
CA GLU A 74 -6.43 6.78 -12.59
C GLU A 74 -5.30 5.78 -12.29
N PRO A 75 -4.50 5.36 -13.30
CA PRO A 75 -3.45 4.37 -13.09
C PRO A 75 -2.37 4.76 -12.07
N TYR A 76 -2.16 6.05 -11.83
CA TYR A 76 -1.22 6.51 -10.81
C TYR A 76 -1.69 6.15 -9.38
N LEU A 77 -3.00 6.13 -9.14
CA LEU A 77 -3.58 5.78 -7.84
C LEU A 77 -3.17 4.38 -7.38
N ALA A 78 -3.00 3.42 -8.30
CA ALA A 78 -2.52 2.08 -7.96
C ALA A 78 -1.15 2.11 -7.26
N ARG A 79 -0.26 3.02 -7.67
CA ARG A 79 1.06 3.18 -7.06
C ARG A 79 0.99 3.81 -5.68
N VAL A 80 0.10 4.78 -5.51
CA VAL A 80 -0.15 5.40 -4.19
C VAL A 80 -0.69 4.36 -3.21
N LEU A 81 -1.67 3.56 -3.64
CA LEU A 81 -2.24 2.49 -2.82
C LEU A 81 -1.19 1.41 -2.46
N GLU A 82 -0.37 0.96 -3.42
CA GLU A 82 0.72 0.03 -3.12
C GLU A 82 1.74 0.63 -2.16
N GLY A 83 2.19 1.86 -2.41
CA GLY A 83 3.13 2.56 -1.53
C GLY A 83 2.62 2.63 -0.09
N ALA A 84 1.42 3.19 0.10
CA ALA A 84 0.81 3.35 1.40
C ALA A 84 0.56 2.01 2.12
N THR A 85 0.09 0.99 1.41
CA THR A 85 -0.16 -0.32 2.03
C THR A 85 1.11 -1.17 2.23
N SER A 86 2.20 -0.89 1.52
CA SER A 86 3.46 -1.63 1.65
C SER A 86 4.20 -1.38 2.96
N ILE A 87 3.97 -0.23 3.58
CA ILE A 87 4.57 0.16 4.87
C ILE A 87 3.68 -0.22 6.06
N LEU A 88 2.46 -0.68 5.81
CA LEU A 88 1.58 -1.17 6.87
C LEU A 88 2.04 -2.55 7.38
N PRO A 89 1.87 -2.84 8.68
CA PRO A 89 2.00 -4.19 9.21
C PRO A 89 1.13 -5.18 8.43
N THR A 90 1.58 -6.42 8.27
CA THR A 90 0.90 -7.42 7.44
C THR A 90 -0.35 -8.03 8.08
N ASP A 91 -0.56 -7.79 9.37
CA ASP A 91 -1.53 -8.45 10.24
C ASP A 91 -2.42 -7.45 11.02
N LEU A 92 -2.74 -6.31 10.41
CA LEU A 92 -3.73 -5.38 10.98
C LEU A 92 -5.09 -6.07 11.10
N ASP A 93 -5.67 -5.94 12.29
CA ASP A 93 -7.04 -6.34 12.56
C ASP A 93 -8.05 -5.29 12.04
N ASP A 94 -9.34 -5.64 12.11
CA ASP A 94 -10.41 -4.78 11.62
C ASP A 94 -10.47 -3.43 12.38
N ALA A 95 -10.10 -3.41 13.66
CA ALA A 95 -10.07 -2.20 14.47
C ALA A 95 -8.99 -1.22 14.00
N ASN A 96 -7.79 -1.71 13.68
CA ASN A 96 -6.73 -0.89 13.11
C ASN A 96 -7.06 -0.42 11.68
N LEU A 97 -7.76 -1.24 10.88
CA LEU A 97 -8.23 -0.83 9.56
C LEU A 97 -9.32 0.25 9.60
N GLU A 98 -10.26 0.15 10.55
CA GLU A 98 -11.26 1.20 10.76
C GLU A 98 -10.60 2.50 11.21
N ARG A 99 -9.60 2.41 12.11
CA ARG A 99 -8.80 3.57 12.53
C ARG A 99 -8.06 4.20 11.36
N LEU A 100 -7.38 3.41 10.53
CA LEU A 100 -6.71 3.89 9.32
C LEU A 100 -7.68 4.67 8.43
N ALA A 101 -8.89 4.15 8.21
CA ALA A 101 -9.91 4.84 7.43
C ALA A 101 -10.33 6.18 8.08
N GLN A 102 -10.54 6.21 9.40
CA GLN A 102 -10.89 7.43 10.13
C GLN A 102 -9.78 8.49 10.03
N LEU A 103 -8.52 8.10 10.11
CA LEU A 103 -7.38 9.03 9.99
C LEU A 103 -7.31 9.67 8.61
N ILE A 104 -7.59 8.90 7.56
CA ILE A 104 -7.67 9.40 6.18
C ILE A 104 -8.84 10.37 6.02
N ASP A 105 -10.01 10.04 6.56
CA ASP A 105 -11.18 10.93 6.49
C ASP A 105 -10.99 12.23 7.29
N ILE A 106 -10.13 12.21 8.32
CA ILE A 106 -9.73 13.40 9.09
C ILE A 106 -8.78 14.28 8.27
N GLU A 107 -7.76 13.69 7.65
CA GLU A 107 -6.77 14.43 6.86
C GLU A 107 -7.35 14.96 5.54
N MET A 108 -8.27 14.21 4.93
CA MET A 108 -8.94 14.58 3.68
C MET A 108 -10.47 14.54 3.84
N PRO A 109 -11.10 15.56 4.44
CA PRO A 109 -12.53 15.57 4.62
C PRO A 109 -13.31 15.56 3.31
N GLY A 110 -14.46 14.86 3.29
CA GLY A 110 -15.40 14.83 2.17
C GLY A 110 -15.27 13.61 1.28
N LEU A 111 -15.86 13.68 0.08
CA LEU A 111 -16.03 12.52 -0.82
C LEU A 111 -14.69 11.90 -1.25
N ALA A 112 -13.65 12.70 -1.43
CA ALA A 112 -12.32 12.21 -1.79
C ALA A 112 -11.72 11.32 -0.69
N GLY A 113 -11.73 11.75 0.57
CA GLY A 113 -11.23 10.97 1.70
C GLY A 113 -12.04 9.71 1.93
N GLU A 114 -13.37 9.81 1.92
CA GLU A 114 -14.25 8.65 2.07
C GLU A 114 -14.02 7.58 0.99
N THR A 115 -13.68 8.01 -0.23
CA THR A 115 -13.35 7.10 -1.32
C THR A 115 -11.94 6.52 -1.14
N LEU A 116 -10.97 7.36 -0.80
CA LEU A 116 -9.59 6.96 -0.61
C LEU A 116 -9.43 5.97 0.55
N SER A 117 -10.09 6.21 1.68
CA SER A 117 -10.06 5.36 2.86
C SER A 117 -10.60 3.96 2.53
N LYS A 118 -11.74 3.87 1.83
CA LYS A 118 -12.29 2.61 1.31
C LYS A 118 -11.33 1.90 0.36
N LEU A 119 -10.75 2.61 -0.61
CA LEU A 119 -9.83 2.02 -1.57
C LEU A 119 -8.55 1.50 -0.90
N LEU A 120 -8.02 2.23 0.09
CA LEU A 120 -6.82 1.80 0.81
C LEU A 120 -7.07 0.56 1.66
N VAL A 121 -8.17 0.52 2.40
CA VAL A 121 -8.57 -0.67 3.18
C VAL A 121 -8.81 -1.87 2.26
N ASN A 122 -9.49 -1.68 1.12
CA ASN A 122 -9.71 -2.75 0.15
C ASN A 122 -8.38 -3.21 -0.47
N HIS A 123 -7.46 -2.29 -0.76
CA HIS A 123 -6.13 -2.64 -1.26
C HIS A 123 -5.31 -3.43 -0.25
N TYR A 124 -5.39 -3.06 1.02
CA TYR A 124 -4.73 -3.80 2.09
C TYR A 124 -5.25 -5.24 2.18
N ARG A 125 -6.58 -5.42 2.23
CA ARG A 125 -7.20 -6.76 2.24
C ARG A 125 -6.90 -7.57 0.97
N TYR A 126 -6.87 -6.91 -0.18
CA TYR A 126 -6.43 -7.50 -1.43
C TYR A 126 -4.99 -8.03 -1.32
N ARG A 127 -4.05 -7.26 -0.76
CA ARG A 127 -2.65 -7.70 -0.58
C ARG A 127 -2.55 -8.88 0.38
N GLN A 128 -3.29 -8.87 1.49
CA GLN A 128 -3.34 -10.01 2.41
C GLN A 128 -3.82 -11.28 1.70
N ALA A 129 -4.91 -11.19 0.93
CA ALA A 129 -5.45 -12.31 0.17
C ALA A 129 -4.49 -12.77 -0.93
N ALA A 130 -3.80 -11.84 -1.61
CA ALA A 130 -2.83 -12.16 -2.65
C ALA A 130 -1.61 -12.89 -2.08
N ASN A 131 -1.11 -12.45 -0.92
CA ASN A 131 0.00 -13.09 -0.23
C ASN A 131 -0.37 -14.50 0.23
N ALA A 132 -1.56 -14.67 0.82
CA ALA A 132 -2.05 -15.99 1.23
C ALA A 132 -2.20 -16.95 0.03
N ALA A 133 -2.74 -16.45 -1.10
CA ALA A 133 -2.86 -17.22 -2.33
C ALA A 133 -1.50 -17.58 -2.93
N GLY A 134 -0.53 -16.66 -2.89
CA GLY A 134 0.83 -16.87 -3.37
C GLY A 134 1.60 -17.92 -2.55
N GLN A 135 1.40 -17.95 -1.23
CA GLN A 135 1.99 -18.98 -0.37
C GLN A 135 1.37 -20.38 -0.62
N ALA A 136 0.10 -20.43 -1.01
CA ALA A 136 -0.61 -21.69 -1.30
C ALA A 136 -0.36 -22.22 -2.73
N SER A 137 0.16 -21.40 -3.64
CA SER A 137 0.23 -21.71 -5.07
C SER A 137 1.66 -21.90 -5.57
N ALA A 138 1.94 -23.05 -6.18
CA ALA A 138 3.16 -23.32 -6.93
C ALA A 138 3.02 -22.97 -8.43
N ALA A 139 2.05 -22.14 -8.81
CA ALA A 139 1.74 -21.87 -10.21
C ALA A 139 2.95 -21.28 -10.96
N THR A 140 3.50 -22.08 -11.88
CA THR A 140 4.58 -21.67 -12.79
C THR A 140 4.06 -20.94 -14.02
N ASP A 141 2.76 -20.99 -14.29
CA ASP A 141 2.12 -20.30 -15.41
C ASP A 141 1.84 -18.82 -15.07
N SER A 142 2.58 -17.94 -15.74
CA SER A 142 2.45 -16.48 -15.60
C SER A 142 1.08 -15.96 -16.07
N ARG A 143 0.40 -16.64 -17.00
CA ARG A 143 -0.91 -16.22 -17.50
C ARG A 143 -2.01 -16.54 -16.50
N ALA A 144 -2.04 -17.76 -15.98
CA ALA A 144 -2.94 -18.14 -14.89
C ALA A 144 -2.73 -17.24 -13.66
N THR A 145 -1.48 -16.87 -13.36
CA THR A 145 -1.16 -15.94 -12.26
C THR A 145 -1.79 -14.56 -12.49
N LEU A 146 -1.70 -14.00 -13.70
CA LEU A 146 -2.34 -12.73 -14.03
C LEU A 146 -3.87 -12.81 -13.97
N GLU A 147 -4.48 -13.89 -14.47
CA GLU A 147 -5.93 -14.07 -14.43
C GLU A 147 -6.45 -14.19 -12.98
N ASN A 148 -5.73 -14.91 -12.13
CA ASN A 148 -6.03 -15.00 -10.70
C ASN A 148 -5.88 -13.64 -10.00
N ASP A 149 -4.84 -12.87 -10.32
CA ASP A 149 -4.65 -11.50 -9.80
C ASP A 149 -5.84 -10.60 -10.17
N ILE A 150 -6.26 -10.61 -11.43
CA ILE A 150 -7.42 -9.83 -11.90
C ILE A 150 -8.70 -10.27 -11.18
N ALA A 151 -8.93 -11.58 -11.08
CA ALA A 151 -10.09 -12.12 -10.38
C ALA A 151 -10.10 -11.72 -8.90
N LEU A 152 -8.92 -11.69 -8.26
CA LEU A 152 -8.81 -11.25 -6.87
C LEU A 152 -9.10 -9.75 -6.73
N LYS A 153 -8.58 -8.89 -7.60
CA LYS A 153 -8.92 -7.45 -7.58
C LYS A 153 -10.42 -7.23 -7.70
N ARG A 154 -11.10 -7.95 -8.59
CA ARG A 154 -12.57 -7.89 -8.76
C ARG A 154 -13.37 -8.33 -7.53
N LYS A 155 -12.76 -9.00 -6.55
CA LYS A 155 -13.40 -9.31 -5.26
C LYS A 155 -13.35 -8.13 -4.29
N PHE A 156 -12.36 -7.25 -4.41
CA PHE A 156 -12.12 -6.13 -3.49
C PHE A 156 -12.46 -4.76 -4.10
N PHE A 157 -12.58 -4.68 -5.41
CA PHE A 157 -12.86 -3.45 -6.14
C PHE A 157 -13.98 -3.69 -7.15
N ASP A 158 -14.82 -2.67 -7.37
CA ASP A 158 -15.79 -2.70 -8.46
C ASP A 158 -15.10 -2.65 -9.84
N GLU A 159 -15.82 -3.03 -10.89
CA GLU A 159 -15.24 -3.14 -12.23
C GLU A 159 -14.73 -1.79 -12.74
N ALA A 160 -15.41 -0.69 -12.40
CA ALA A 160 -15.01 0.65 -12.81
C ALA A 160 -13.64 1.03 -12.19
N THR A 161 -13.44 0.76 -10.91
CA THR A 161 -12.18 0.95 -10.20
C THR A 161 -11.10 0.03 -10.76
N VAL A 162 -11.42 -1.25 -11.02
CA VAL A 162 -10.47 -2.20 -11.63
C VAL A 162 -9.95 -1.66 -12.95
N GLN A 163 -10.85 -1.18 -13.81
CA GLN A 163 -10.48 -0.63 -15.11
C GLN A 163 -9.69 0.68 -14.98
N ALA A 164 -10.17 1.65 -14.20
CA ALA A 164 -9.58 2.97 -14.09
C ALA A 164 -8.20 2.95 -13.41
N VAL A 165 -8.06 2.17 -12.34
CA VAL A 165 -6.87 2.16 -11.49
C VAL A 165 -5.86 1.10 -11.93
N PHE A 166 -6.31 -0.10 -12.30
CA PHE A 166 -5.40 -1.23 -12.61
C PHE A 166 -5.34 -1.58 -14.10
N GLY A 167 -6.29 -1.10 -14.90
CA GLY A 167 -6.45 -1.51 -16.31
C GLY A 167 -5.19 -1.33 -17.15
N LYS A 168 -4.50 -0.18 -17.06
CA LYS A 168 -3.25 0.05 -17.80
C LYS A 168 -2.17 -0.97 -17.47
N GLY A 169 -2.01 -1.31 -16.19
CA GLY A 169 -1.06 -2.32 -15.74
C GLY A 169 -1.43 -3.73 -16.21
N ILE A 170 -2.72 -4.08 -16.13
CA ILE A 170 -3.25 -5.37 -16.60
C ILE A 170 -3.03 -5.54 -18.11
N MET A 171 -3.33 -4.51 -18.90
CA MET A 171 -3.13 -4.52 -20.35
C MET A 171 -1.66 -4.70 -20.72
N LEU A 172 -0.75 -3.94 -20.07
CA LEU A 172 0.68 -4.06 -20.31
C LEU A 172 1.18 -5.47 -19.97
N LYS A 173 0.82 -6.02 -18.80
CA LYS A 173 1.19 -7.39 -18.42
C LYS A 173 0.67 -8.41 -19.43
N SER A 174 -0.60 -8.31 -19.82
CA SER A 174 -1.22 -9.20 -20.81
C SER A 174 -0.49 -9.17 -22.16
N TYR A 175 -0.13 -7.96 -22.61
CA TYR A 175 0.63 -7.76 -23.84
C TYR A 175 2.03 -8.40 -23.77
N LEU A 176 2.77 -8.18 -22.68
CA LEU A 176 4.11 -8.75 -22.49
C LEU A 176 4.08 -10.29 -22.43
N LEU A 177 3.09 -10.87 -21.75
CA LEU A 177 2.90 -12.32 -21.71
C LEU A 177 2.55 -12.89 -23.10
N ALA A 178 1.68 -12.23 -23.85
CA ALA A 178 1.34 -12.65 -25.22
C ALA A 178 2.56 -12.60 -26.16
N ARG A 179 3.40 -11.55 -26.05
CA ARG A 179 4.66 -11.47 -26.81
C ARG A 179 5.61 -12.60 -26.46
N ARG A 180 5.77 -12.88 -25.16
CA ARG A 180 6.62 -13.98 -24.69
C ARG A 180 6.16 -15.31 -25.30
N ALA A 181 4.86 -15.60 -25.22
CA ALA A 181 4.29 -16.82 -25.78
C ALA A 181 4.57 -16.98 -27.28
N VAL A 182 4.49 -15.90 -28.08
CA VAL A 182 4.83 -15.95 -29.51
C VAL A 182 6.32 -16.22 -29.75
N ASN A 183 7.20 -15.66 -28.92
CA ASN A 183 8.64 -15.86 -29.07
C ASN A 183 9.07 -17.29 -28.71
N GLU A 184 8.44 -17.87 -27.69
CA GLU A 184 8.71 -19.21 -27.17
C GLU A 184 7.96 -20.33 -27.94
N ASP A 185 7.10 -19.97 -28.89
CA ASP A 185 6.36 -20.94 -29.72
C ASP A 185 7.27 -21.52 -30.82
N ASP A 186 7.76 -22.74 -30.59
CA ASP A 186 8.61 -23.49 -31.53
C ASP A 186 7.86 -23.97 -32.78
N ALA A 187 6.51 -23.93 -32.78
CA ALA A 187 5.71 -24.27 -33.96
C ALA A 187 5.66 -23.13 -35.00
N LEU A 188 6.19 -21.95 -34.67
CA LEU A 188 6.19 -20.79 -35.57
C LEU A 188 7.55 -20.58 -36.21
N ASP A 189 7.52 -20.34 -37.52
CA ASP A 189 8.68 -19.79 -38.22
C ASP A 189 8.84 -18.29 -37.93
N GLU A 190 10.01 -17.75 -38.29
CA GLU A 190 10.37 -16.34 -38.10
C GLU A 190 9.40 -15.36 -38.76
N LYS A 191 8.81 -15.71 -39.91
CA LYS A 191 7.86 -14.85 -40.62
C LYS A 191 6.53 -14.80 -39.87
N GLN A 192 6.06 -15.95 -39.39
CA GLN A 192 4.85 -16.07 -38.58
C GLN A 192 5.00 -15.35 -37.24
N LYS A 193 6.15 -15.48 -36.56
CA LYS A 193 6.45 -14.73 -35.32
C LYS A 193 6.39 -13.23 -35.56
N LYS A 194 7.05 -12.72 -36.60
CA LYS A 194 7.01 -11.29 -36.95
C LYS A 194 5.60 -10.78 -37.21
N LEU A 195 4.78 -11.53 -37.95
CA LEU A 195 3.39 -11.15 -38.23
C LEU A 195 2.57 -11.07 -36.93
N ARG A 196 2.61 -12.12 -36.09
CA ARG A 196 1.88 -12.15 -34.82
C ARG A 196 2.31 -11.04 -33.86
N LEU A 197 3.61 -10.75 -33.77
CA LEU A 197 4.12 -9.67 -32.92
C LEU A 197 3.67 -8.28 -33.42
N ALA A 198 3.60 -8.08 -34.75
CA ALA A 198 3.09 -6.85 -35.34
C ALA A 198 1.60 -6.65 -35.01
N GLU A 199 0.78 -7.71 -35.11
CA GLU A 199 -0.63 -7.68 -34.74
C GLU A 199 -0.83 -7.37 -33.25
N LEU A 200 -0.05 -8.01 -32.37
CA LEU A 200 -0.11 -7.75 -30.93
C LEU A 200 0.22 -6.28 -30.60
N SER A 201 1.26 -5.74 -31.24
CA SER A 201 1.66 -4.34 -31.08
C SER A 201 0.55 -3.39 -31.56
N ALA A 202 -0.03 -3.66 -32.73
CA ALA A 202 -1.12 -2.86 -33.28
C ALA A 202 -2.35 -2.84 -32.35
N ARG A 203 -2.76 -4.00 -31.82
CA ARG A 203 -3.88 -4.10 -30.87
C ARG A 203 -3.58 -3.35 -29.57
N TYR A 204 -2.39 -3.50 -29.02
CA TYR A 204 -2.01 -2.79 -27.79
C TYR A 204 -2.05 -1.26 -27.99
N ASN A 205 -1.55 -0.77 -29.12
CA ASN A 205 -1.54 0.66 -29.43
C ASN A 205 -2.94 1.24 -29.70
N GLN A 206 -3.89 0.44 -30.19
CA GLN A 206 -5.28 0.87 -30.38
C GLN A 206 -6.04 1.07 -29.06
N ILE A 207 -5.59 0.41 -27.98
CA ILE A 207 -6.29 0.40 -26.68
C ILE A 207 -5.62 1.35 -25.68
N LEU A 208 -4.42 1.85 -25.97
CA LEU A 208 -3.81 2.93 -25.17
C LEU A 208 -4.66 4.21 -25.34
N PRO A 209 -5.19 4.80 -24.25
CA PRO A 209 -5.75 6.15 -24.32
C PRO A 209 -4.64 7.09 -24.80
N SER A 210 -4.98 8.00 -25.72
CA SER A 210 -4.11 9.08 -26.19
C SER A 210 -3.37 9.70 -25.02
N GLN A 211 -2.05 9.84 -25.14
CA GLN A 211 -1.21 10.53 -24.17
C GLN A 211 -1.40 12.06 -24.35
N ASP A 212 -2.62 12.55 -24.20
CA ASP A 212 -2.92 13.99 -24.21
C ASP A 212 -3.40 14.43 -22.82
#